data_AF-A0A524G668-F1
#
_entry.id   AF-A0A524G668-F1
#
_cell.length_a   1.000
_cell.length_b   1.000
_cell.length_c   1.000
_cell.angle_alpha   90.00
_cell.angle_beta   90.00
_cell.angle_gamma   90.00
#
_symmetry.space_group_name_H-M   'P 1'
#
loop_
_entity.id
_entity.type
_entity.pdbx_description
1 polymer ?
#
loop_
_entity_poly.entity_id
_entity_poly.type
_entity_poly.pdbx_seq_one_letter_code
_entity_poly.pdbx_strand_id
1 'polypeptide(L)'
;MRDLSKLLFETWIISSTLALINIIVALAIHITTGTNFDFFTPSNLMIPEFGVMLVLGACLMSRQPLDDAKRYDSEGNPTKSWRYALLGKKIILASFFLLAFIGLFYLLGLVFIPETI
;
A
#
# COMPACT_ATOMS: atom_id res chain seq x y z
N MET A 1 10.51 -19.96 -5.17
CA MET A 1 11.30 -18.78 -4.74
C MET A 1 11.23 -17.61 -5.73
N ARG A 2 11.48 -17.82 -7.05
CA ARG A 2 11.45 -16.72 -8.06
C ARG A 2 10.14 -15.92 -8.11
N ASP A 3 9.01 -16.59 -7.90
CA ASP A 3 7.67 -15.99 -8.02
C ASP A 3 7.27 -15.15 -6.80
N LEU A 4 7.69 -15.58 -5.59
CA LEU A 4 7.47 -14.82 -4.36
C LEU A 4 8.30 -13.52 -4.35
N SER A 5 9.58 -13.60 -4.71
CA SER A 5 10.44 -12.41 -4.78
C SER A 5 9.91 -11.37 -5.75
N LYS A 6 9.40 -11.81 -6.92
CA LYS A 6 8.77 -10.92 -7.90
C LYS A 6 7.51 -10.25 -7.33
N LEU A 7 6.64 -11.01 -6.67
CA LEU A 7 5.44 -10.50 -6.03
C LEU A 7 5.75 -9.45 -4.95
N LEU A 8 6.71 -9.75 -4.07
CA LEU A 8 7.16 -8.83 -3.02
C LEU A 8 7.73 -7.54 -3.63
N PHE A 9 8.53 -7.66 -4.69
CA PHE A 9 9.13 -6.51 -5.35
C PHE A 9 8.08 -5.62 -6.05
N GLU A 10 7.15 -6.21 -6.79
CA GLU A 10 6.04 -5.47 -7.44
C GLU A 10 5.19 -4.72 -6.42
N THR A 11 4.86 -5.37 -5.31
CA THR A 11 4.01 -4.77 -4.27
C THR A 11 4.74 -3.70 -3.47
N TRP A 12 6.04 -3.89 -3.20
CA TRP A 12 6.88 -2.85 -2.62
C TRP A 12 7.00 -1.61 -3.51
N ILE A 13 7.12 -1.77 -4.84
CA ILE A 13 7.14 -0.63 -5.79
C ILE A 13 5.84 0.17 -5.71
N ILE A 14 4.69 -0.50 -5.69
CA ILE A 14 3.37 0.15 -5.59
C ILE A 14 3.31 1.00 -4.32
N SER A 15 3.67 0.42 -3.17
CA SER A 15 3.62 1.12 -1.89
C SER A 15 4.64 2.26 -1.79
N SER A 16 5.84 2.06 -2.35
CA SER A 16 6.87 3.11 -2.39
C SER A 16 6.44 4.29 -3.26
N THR A 17 5.71 4.02 -4.35
CA THR A 17 5.15 5.05 -5.23
C THR A 17 4.07 5.85 -4.50
N LEU A 18 3.16 5.18 -3.78
CA LEU A 18 2.16 5.84 -2.95
C LEU A 18 2.80 6.68 -1.84
N ALA A 19 3.79 6.14 -1.15
CA ALA A 19 4.53 6.89 -0.13
C ALA A 19 5.21 8.13 -0.72
N LEU A 20 5.83 8.01 -1.90
CA LEU A 20 6.43 9.15 -2.60
C LEU A 20 5.40 10.23 -2.94
N ILE A 21 4.23 9.85 -3.43
CA ILE A 21 3.14 10.79 -3.72
C ILE A 21 2.74 11.54 -2.44
N ASN A 22 2.56 10.85 -1.32
CA ASN A 22 2.21 11.48 -0.04
C ASN A 22 3.30 12.43 0.47
N ILE A 23 4.58 12.10 0.26
CA ILE A 23 5.70 13.02 0.59
C ILE A 23 5.63 14.28 -0.27
N ILE A 24 5.39 14.15 -1.58
CA ILE A 24 5.27 15.30 -2.49
C ILE A 24 4.09 16.18 -2.08
N VAL A 25 2.94 15.58 -1.72
CA VAL A 25 1.76 16.30 -1.25
C VAL A 25 2.07 17.02 0.07
N ALA A 26 2.70 16.35 1.03
CA ALA A 26 3.11 16.97 2.28
C ALA A 26 4.06 18.15 2.07
N LEU A 27 5.02 18.01 1.15
CA LEU A 27 5.94 19.08 0.77
C LEU A 27 5.21 20.28 0.15
N ALA A 28 4.22 20.02 -0.71
CA ALA A 28 3.40 21.09 -1.31
C ALA A 28 2.57 21.84 -0.25
N ILE A 29 1.98 21.12 0.71
CA ILE A 29 1.26 21.72 1.85
C ILE A 29 2.21 22.61 2.66
N HIS A 30 3.42 22.12 2.95
CA HIS A 30 4.44 22.87 3.66
C HIS A 30 4.82 24.18 2.94
N ILE A 31 5.15 24.12 1.64
CA ILE A 31 5.50 25.29 0.83
C ILE A 31 4.36 26.32 0.80
N THR A 32 3.11 25.86 0.69
CA THR A 32 1.95 26.76 0.58
C THR A 32 1.52 27.38 1.91
N THR A 33 1.76 26.71 3.03
CA THR A 33 1.34 27.19 4.37
C THR A 33 2.45 27.91 5.13
N GLY A 34 3.72 27.77 4.71
CA GLY A 34 4.86 28.35 5.42
C GLY A 34 5.10 27.79 6.82
N THR A 35 4.50 26.62 7.12
CA THR A 35 4.71 25.87 8.37
C THR A 35 6.06 25.18 8.36
N ASN A 36 6.52 24.50 9.42
CA ASN A 36 7.69 23.61 9.34
C ASN A 36 7.27 22.26 8.74
N PHE A 37 8.12 21.65 7.92
CA PHE A 37 7.85 20.29 7.42
C PHE A 37 7.97 19.31 8.58
N ASP A 38 6.92 18.51 8.80
CA ASP A 38 6.95 17.41 9.76
C ASP A 38 6.74 16.06 9.05
N PHE A 39 7.36 15.01 9.60
CA PHE A 39 7.18 13.65 9.07
C PHE A 39 5.84 13.03 9.48
N PHE A 40 5.09 13.67 10.40
CA PHE A 40 3.74 13.24 10.77
C PHE A 40 2.72 13.49 9.66
N THR A 41 2.86 14.57 8.89
CA THR A 41 1.98 14.91 7.78
C THR A 41 1.93 13.78 6.72
N PRO A 42 3.05 13.37 6.09
CA PRO A 42 3.01 12.27 5.12
C PRO A 42 2.53 10.96 5.77
N SER A 43 2.90 10.67 7.02
CA SER A 43 2.38 9.51 7.77
C SER A 43 0.85 9.53 7.86
N ASN A 44 0.27 10.67 8.24
CA ASN A 44 -1.17 10.82 8.41
C ASN A 44 -1.93 10.75 7.09
N LEU A 45 -1.37 11.29 6.00
CA LEU A 45 -1.96 11.20 4.66
C LEU A 45 -2.02 9.76 4.13
N MET A 46 -1.03 8.93 4.48
CA MET A 46 -1.00 7.52 4.08
C MET A 46 -2.01 6.62 4.84
N ILE A 47 -2.49 7.02 6.04
CA ILE A 47 -3.41 6.21 6.85
C ILE A 47 -4.75 5.92 6.13
N PRO A 48 -5.45 6.91 5.55
CA PRO A 48 -6.64 6.66 4.75
C PRO A 48 -6.38 5.72 3.56
N GLU A 49 -5.27 5.90 2.85
CA GLU A 49 -4.91 5.05 1.70
C GLU A 49 -4.71 3.59 2.15
N PHE A 50 -4.01 3.38 3.26
CA PHE A 50 -3.86 2.07 3.88
C PHE A 50 -5.21 1.43 4.20
N GLY A 51 -6.13 2.18 4.82
CA GLY A 51 -7.47 1.70 5.13
C GLY A 51 -8.27 1.31 3.89
N VAL A 52 -8.26 2.16 2.86
CA VAL A 52 -8.93 1.89 1.57
C VAL A 52 -8.34 0.65 0.89
N MET A 53 -7.01 0.54 0.85
CA MET A 53 -6.34 -0.62 0.27
C MET A 53 -6.69 -1.92 1.00
N LEU A 54 -6.76 -1.90 2.33
CA LEU A 54 -7.18 -3.09 3.09
C LEU A 54 -8.60 -3.52 2.75
N VAL A 55 -9.55 -2.59 2.73
CA VAL A 55 -10.96 -2.89 2.41
C VAL A 55 -11.07 -3.43 0.98
N LEU A 56 -10.50 -2.74 -0.01
CA LEU A 56 -10.55 -3.16 -1.41
C LEU A 56 -9.82 -4.49 -1.63
N GLY A 57 -8.65 -4.65 -1.03
CA GLY A 57 -7.86 -5.87 -1.09
C GLY A 57 -8.61 -7.07 -0.53
N ALA A 58 -9.24 -6.93 0.64
CA ALA A 58 -10.04 -7.98 1.26
C ALA A 58 -11.28 -8.33 0.43
N CYS A 59 -12.00 -7.33 -0.09
CA CYS A 59 -13.17 -7.53 -0.96
C CYS A 59 -12.82 -8.23 -2.28
N LEU A 60 -11.61 -8.01 -2.81
CA LEU A 60 -11.13 -8.69 -4.01
C LEU A 60 -10.65 -10.11 -3.70
N MET A 61 -9.93 -10.28 -2.59
CA MET A 61 -9.40 -11.57 -2.16
C MET A 61 -10.50 -12.55 -1.75
N SER A 62 -11.64 -12.08 -1.21
CA SER A 62 -12.80 -12.92 -0.87
C SER A 62 -13.42 -13.64 -2.08
N ARG A 63 -13.08 -13.24 -3.31
CA ARG A 63 -13.50 -13.91 -4.54
C ARG A 63 -12.67 -15.17 -4.85
N GLN A 64 -11.75 -15.55 -3.97
CA GLN A 64 -10.99 -16.78 -4.12
C GLN A 64 -11.92 -18.00 -4.21
N PRO A 65 -11.85 -18.80 -5.30
CA PRO A 65 -12.61 -20.05 -5.38
C PRO A 65 -12.23 -20.99 -4.25
N LEU A 66 -13.24 -21.60 -3.61
CA LEU A 66 -13.05 -22.57 -2.52
C LEU A 66 -12.34 -23.84 -2.98
N ASP A 67 -12.65 -24.29 -4.20
CA ASP A 67 -12.04 -25.48 -4.79
C ASP A 67 -10.90 -25.08 -5.73
N ASP A 68 -9.73 -25.70 -5.56
CA ASP A 68 -8.56 -25.44 -6.41
C ASP A 68 -8.82 -25.78 -7.89
N ALA A 69 -9.66 -26.79 -8.14
CA ALA A 69 -10.11 -27.17 -9.48
C ALA A 69 -10.89 -26.05 -10.21
N LYS A 70 -11.45 -25.07 -9.49
CA LYS A 70 -12.22 -23.94 -10.06
C LYS A 70 -11.35 -22.69 -10.30
N ARG A 71 -10.05 -22.75 -10.01
CA ARG A 71 -9.12 -21.63 -10.24
C ARG A 71 -8.73 -21.47 -11.70
N TYR A 72 -8.75 -22.56 -12.46
CA TYR A 72 -8.39 -22.59 -13.87
C TYR A 72 -9.57 -23.16 -14.67
N ASP A 73 -9.81 -22.61 -15.86
CA ASP A 73 -10.78 -23.18 -16.79
C ASP A 73 -10.22 -24.42 -17.50
N SER A 74 -11.03 -25.03 -18.37
CA SER A 74 -10.65 -26.21 -19.15
C SER A 74 -9.47 -25.97 -20.10
N GLU A 75 -9.13 -24.72 -20.38
CA GLU A 75 -7.99 -24.31 -21.21
C GLU A 75 -6.73 -24.01 -20.37
N GLY A 76 -6.83 -24.10 -19.05
CA GLY A 76 -5.74 -23.80 -18.11
C GLY A 76 -5.58 -22.31 -17.82
N ASN A 77 -6.49 -21.45 -18.29
CA ASN A 77 -6.45 -20.01 -18.01
C ASN A 77 -7.08 -19.72 -16.64
N PRO A 78 -6.55 -18.73 -15.89
CA PRO A 78 -7.10 -18.36 -14.59
C PRO A 78 -8.50 -17.75 -14.75
N THR A 79 -9.46 -18.25 -13.98
CA THR A 79 -10.83 -17.75 -13.99
C THR A 79 -10.91 -16.28 -13.55
N LYS A 80 -11.97 -15.55 -13.94
CA LYS A 80 -12.16 -14.14 -13.56
C LYS A 80 -12.11 -13.95 -12.04
N SER A 81 -12.76 -14.83 -11.28
CA SER A 81 -12.75 -14.82 -9.82
C SER A 81 -11.33 -15.01 -9.27
N TRP A 82 -10.57 -15.97 -9.80
CA TRP A 82 -9.19 -16.20 -9.39
C TRP A 82 -8.26 -15.02 -9.71
N ARG A 83 -8.44 -14.38 -10.87
CA ARG A 83 -7.70 -13.16 -11.23
C ARG A 83 -7.97 -12.01 -10.26
N TYR A 84 -9.22 -11.80 -9.85
CA TYR A 84 -9.54 -10.79 -8.84
C TYR A 84 -8.97 -11.14 -7.46
N ALA A 85 -8.97 -12.41 -7.07
CA ALA A 85 -8.37 -12.84 -5.82
C ALA A 85 -6.86 -12.59 -5.79
N LEU A 86 -6.16 -12.87 -6.89
CA LEU A 86 -4.73 -12.57 -7.05
C LEU A 86 -4.44 -11.06 -6.99
N LEU A 87 -5.30 -10.23 -7.59
CA LEU A 87 -5.20 -8.77 -7.47
C LEU A 87 -5.43 -8.32 -6.02
N GLY A 88 -6.43 -8.86 -5.33
CA GLY A 88 -6.70 -8.58 -3.92
C GLY A 88 -5.51 -8.90 -3.04
N LYS A 89 -4.87 -10.07 -3.25
CA LYS A 89 -3.63 -10.45 -2.58
C LYS A 89 -2.51 -9.44 -2.80
N LYS A 90 -2.32 -8.95 -4.03
CA LYS A 90 -1.31 -7.92 -4.34
C LYS A 90 -1.60 -6.62 -3.57
N ILE A 91 -2.85 -6.19 -3.54
CA ILE A 91 -3.27 -4.96 -2.84
C ILE A 91 -3.05 -5.09 -1.33
N ILE A 92 -3.41 -6.23 -0.72
CA ILE A 92 -3.16 -6.48 0.71
C ILE A 92 -1.66 -6.46 1.02
N LEU A 93 -0.86 -7.12 0.19
CA LEU A 93 0.58 -7.13 0.41
C LEU A 93 1.19 -5.73 0.24
N ALA A 94 0.73 -4.95 -0.72
CA ALA A 94 1.11 -3.55 -0.87
C ALA A 94 0.64 -2.70 0.34
N SER A 95 -0.55 -2.95 0.90
CA SER A 95 -1.01 -2.20 2.08
C SER A 95 -0.13 -2.48 3.30
N PHE A 96 0.41 -3.70 3.46
CA PHE A 96 1.41 -3.99 4.50
C PHE A 96 2.71 -3.20 4.32
N PHE A 97 3.22 -3.07 3.09
CA PHE A 97 4.38 -2.21 2.82
C PHE A 97 4.06 -0.73 3.06
N LEU A 98 2.85 -0.27 2.71
CA LEU A 98 2.42 1.10 2.99
C LEU A 98 2.34 1.35 4.51
N LEU A 99 1.86 0.37 5.29
CA LEU A 99 1.90 0.43 6.74
C LEU A 99 3.32 0.54 7.30
N ALA A 100 4.29 -0.17 6.70
CA ALA A 100 5.69 -0.01 7.07
C ALA A 100 6.21 1.40 6.79
N PHE A 101 5.80 2.03 5.68
CA PHE A 101 6.10 3.44 5.41
C PHE A 101 5.43 4.38 6.41
N ILE A 102 4.14 4.18 6.74
CA ILE A 102 3.46 4.94 7.80
C ILE A 102 4.28 4.88 9.10
N GLY A 103 4.66 3.67 9.53
CA GLY A 103 5.49 3.47 10.72
C GLY A 103 6.84 4.18 10.62
N LEU A 104 7.52 4.08 9.47
CA LEU A 104 8.80 4.76 9.23
C LEU A 104 8.66 6.29 9.38
N PHE A 105 7.69 6.90 8.72
CA PHE A 105 7.47 8.34 8.78
C PHE A 105 7.04 8.81 10.17
N TYR A 106 6.19 8.05 10.84
CA TYR A 106 5.81 8.32 12.22
C TYR A 106 7.05 8.30 13.15
N LEU A 107 7.89 7.27 13.05
CA LEU A 107 9.13 7.17 13.83
C LEU A 107 10.10 8.33 13.51
N LEU A 108 10.24 8.71 12.24
CA LEU A 108 11.02 9.88 11.86
C LEU A 108 10.46 11.17 12.49
N GLY A 109 9.13 11.30 12.60
CA GLY A 109 8.50 12.44 13.28
C GLY A 109 8.80 12.52 14.77
N LEU A 110 8.96 11.36 15.43
CA LEU A 110 9.38 11.30 16.84
C LEU A 110 10.86 11.66 17.03
N VAL A 111 11.71 11.33 16.05
CA VAL A 111 13.16 11.62 16.09
C VAL A 111 13.45 13.08 15.71
N PHE A 112 12.77 13.57 14.68
CA PHE A 112 12.90 14.92 14.14
C PHE A 112 11.67 15.74 14.52
N ILE A 113 11.52 16.02 15.81
CA ILE A 113 10.43 16.84 16.32
C ILE A 113 10.61 18.26 15.73
N PRO A 114 9.61 18.81 15.02
CA PRO A 114 9.70 20.16 14.50
C PRO A 114 9.83 21.14 15.67
N GLU A 115 10.89 21.96 15.66
CA GLU A 115 11.10 22.98 16.67
C GLU A 115 9.92 23.95 16.65
N THR A 116 9.32 24.20 17.82
CA THR A 116 8.30 25.23 18.00
C THR A 116 8.97 26.58 17.81
N ILE A 117 8.61 27.30 16.74
CA ILE A 117 8.92 28.73 16.60
C ILE A 117 8.01 29.52 17.53
#